data_AF-A0A4W2CSF3-F1
#
_entry.id   AF-A0A4W2CSF3-F1
#
_cell.length_a   1.000
_cell.length_b   1.000
_cell.length_c   1.000
_cell.angle_alpha   90.00
_cell.angle_beta   90.00
_cell.angle_gamma   90.00
#
_symmetry.space_group_name_H-M   'P 1'
#
loop_
_entity.id
_entity.type
_entity.pdbx_description
1 polymer ?
#
loop_
_entity_poly.entity_id
_entity_poly.type
_entity_poly.pdbx_seq_one_letter_code
_entity_poly.pdbx_strand_id
1 'polypeptide(L)'
;MPLRSLHAAAVLLLVVLKEQPSSPAPLNGSKWTYIGPDGEKSWSKTYPSCGGLLQSPIDLHDDILRYNASLRPLAFQGYNQSASPQFVLTNNGHSVKVKLPKDMQVRGLGARYNASQLHLHWGDKNDPHGSEHTVGGEHFAAELHIVYYNSDRYPNDSFAKDKPEGLAVVAVLIEVGSSNPAYDKIFDHLKDVKYKGQEVFIPGFSIEELLPERPEEYYRYRGSLTTPPCYPTVLWTVFRNPVQISQEQLMKLETDLYCTHMDDPSPREMVNNFRRVQKFDERLVYVSFQQVPDPPCTGLSPGIVLSVALACGLGICIVLAVSIWLLRRRKSSKKGANKGVIYKPAIKQETEAHA
;
A
#
# COMPACT_ATOMS: atom_id res chain seq x y z
N MET A 1 -9.89 72.67 -21.30
CA MET A 1 -8.57 72.01 -21.17
C MET A 1 -7.86 72.58 -19.95
N PRO A 2 -7.01 71.82 -19.22
CA PRO A 2 -6.76 70.37 -19.24
C PRO A 2 -6.97 69.72 -17.85
N LEU A 3 -7.38 68.45 -17.72
CA LEU A 3 -6.66 67.18 -17.94
C LEU A 3 -5.62 66.85 -16.85
N ARG A 4 -5.89 65.81 -16.03
CA ARG A 4 -4.98 64.79 -15.46
C ARG A 4 -5.70 64.10 -14.27
N SER A 5 -6.20 62.86 -14.30
CA SER A 5 -5.67 61.53 -14.72
C SER A 5 -5.01 60.77 -13.55
N LEU A 6 -5.53 59.54 -13.31
CA LEU A 6 -4.87 58.33 -12.75
C LEU A 6 -4.52 58.30 -11.23
N HIS A 7 -4.64 57.22 -10.46
CA HIS A 7 -4.82 55.78 -10.67
C HIS A 7 -5.62 55.16 -9.51
N ALA A 8 -6.63 54.34 -9.81
CA ALA A 8 -7.05 53.24 -8.94
C ALA A 8 -6.49 51.95 -9.55
N ALA A 9 -5.54 51.31 -8.87
CA ALA A 9 -5.01 50.02 -9.29
C ALA A 9 -5.77 48.91 -8.55
N ALA A 10 -6.80 48.35 -9.20
CA ALA A 10 -7.37 47.07 -8.82
C ALA A 10 -6.58 45.98 -9.54
N VAL A 11 -5.82 45.19 -8.78
CA VAL A 11 -5.16 43.97 -9.30
C VAL A 11 -6.22 42.87 -9.35
N LEU A 12 -6.81 42.67 -10.53
CA LEU A 12 -7.67 41.53 -10.83
C LEU A 12 -6.78 40.36 -11.26
N LEU A 13 -6.58 39.38 -10.38
CA LEU A 13 -5.86 38.16 -10.70
C LEU A 13 -6.77 37.25 -11.55
N LEU A 14 -6.68 37.37 -12.87
CA LEU A 14 -7.32 36.45 -13.82
C LEU A 14 -6.52 35.15 -13.85
N VAL A 15 -6.98 34.14 -13.11
CA VAL A 15 -6.55 32.75 -13.31
C VAL A 15 -7.16 32.26 -14.62
N VAL A 16 -6.40 32.36 -15.71
CA VAL A 16 -6.73 31.72 -16.98
C VAL A 16 -6.50 30.22 -16.81
N LEU A 17 -7.56 29.47 -16.48
CA LEU A 17 -7.60 28.03 -16.72
C LEU A 17 -7.51 27.83 -18.23
N LYS A 18 -6.30 27.52 -18.69
CA LYS A 18 -6.05 27.13 -20.07
C LYS A 18 -6.70 25.74 -20.24
N GLU A 19 -7.96 25.71 -20.70
CA GLU A 19 -8.55 24.46 -21.20
C GLU A 19 -7.64 23.95 -22.31
N GLN A 20 -6.91 22.86 -22.03
CA GLN A 20 -6.14 22.20 -23.06
C GLN A 20 -7.12 21.46 -23.98
N PRO A 21 -7.07 21.68 -25.30
CA PRO A 21 -7.90 20.95 -26.23
C PRO A 21 -7.56 19.46 -26.13
N SER A 22 -8.55 18.65 -25.74
CA SER A 22 -8.47 17.20 -25.77
C SER A 22 -8.38 16.75 -27.24
N SER A 23 -7.17 16.48 -27.73
CA SER A 23 -7.01 15.84 -29.03
C SER A 23 -7.65 14.44 -29.00
N PRO A 24 -8.50 14.08 -29.97
CA PRO A 24 -9.05 12.74 -30.05
C PRO A 24 -7.92 11.73 -30.28
N ALA A 25 -7.96 10.61 -29.56
CA ALA A 25 -7.01 9.52 -29.71
C ALA A 25 -7.03 8.99 -31.16
N PRO A 26 -5.88 8.65 -31.77
CA PRO A 26 -5.84 8.15 -33.14
C PRO A 26 -6.61 6.83 -33.31
N LEU A 27 -7.23 6.66 -34.48
CA LEU A 27 -8.13 5.56 -34.88
C LEU A 27 -7.44 4.21 -35.21
N ASN A 28 -6.11 4.09 -35.08
CA ASN A 28 -5.39 2.82 -35.28
C ASN A 28 -4.92 2.24 -33.94
N GLY A 29 -5.29 0.97 -33.70
CA GLY A 29 -5.08 0.25 -32.44
C GLY A 29 -3.67 0.40 -31.87
N SER A 30 -3.62 0.95 -30.64
CA SER A 30 -2.51 0.93 -29.68
C SER A 30 -1.11 1.29 -30.21
N LYS A 31 -0.83 2.58 -30.29
CA LYS A 31 0.51 3.09 -30.62
C LYS A 31 1.55 2.91 -29.50
N TRP A 32 1.14 2.52 -28.29
CA TRP A 32 2.02 2.43 -27.12
C TRP A 32 2.36 0.98 -26.75
N THR A 33 3.50 0.79 -26.10
CA THR A 33 3.96 -0.49 -25.55
C THR A 33 4.49 -0.29 -24.13
N TYR A 34 4.79 -1.36 -23.40
CA TYR A 34 5.51 -1.25 -22.11
C TYR A 34 7.02 -1.09 -22.32
N ILE A 35 7.58 -1.77 -23.33
CA ILE A 35 9.02 -1.83 -23.62
C ILE A 35 9.30 -1.27 -25.02
N GLY A 36 10.51 -0.70 -25.21
CA GLY A 36 11.00 -0.23 -26.50
C GLY A 36 10.77 1.26 -26.74
N PRO A 37 10.86 1.72 -28.01
CA PRO A 37 10.75 3.14 -28.37
C PRO A 37 9.43 3.80 -27.95
N ASP A 38 8.34 3.03 -28.03
CA ASP A 38 6.98 3.43 -27.63
C ASP A 38 6.62 2.98 -26.20
N GLY A 39 7.64 2.60 -25.41
CA GLY A 39 7.54 2.17 -24.02
C GLY A 39 7.08 3.26 -23.05
N GLU A 40 6.87 2.89 -21.79
CA GLU A 40 6.32 3.79 -20.75
C GLU A 40 7.05 5.14 -20.61
N LYS A 41 8.37 5.16 -20.78
CA LYS A 41 9.20 6.38 -20.73
C LYS A 41 8.87 7.38 -21.86
N SER A 42 8.25 6.91 -22.94
CA SER A 42 7.84 7.73 -24.09
C SER A 42 6.34 8.06 -24.08
N TRP A 43 5.53 7.50 -23.19
CA TRP A 43 4.07 7.69 -23.22
C TRP A 43 3.66 9.15 -23.16
N SER A 44 4.33 9.96 -22.32
CA SER A 44 4.03 11.39 -22.16
C SER A 44 4.16 12.22 -23.44
N LYS A 45 4.91 11.74 -24.45
CA LYS A 45 5.04 12.41 -25.76
C LYS A 45 3.72 12.43 -26.53
N THR A 46 2.93 11.35 -26.43
CA THR A 46 1.64 11.22 -27.12
C THR A 46 0.47 11.41 -26.16
N TYR A 47 0.65 11.10 -24.89
CA TYR A 47 -0.36 11.12 -23.84
C TYR A 47 0.13 12.00 -22.68
N PRO A 48 -0.04 13.33 -22.76
CA PRO A 48 0.57 14.27 -21.82
C PRO A 48 0.30 13.98 -20.33
N SER A 49 -0.90 13.47 -20.00
CA SER A 49 -1.23 13.12 -18.61
C SER A 49 -0.29 12.06 -18.02
N CYS A 50 0.36 11.22 -18.83
CA CYS A 50 1.32 10.22 -18.36
C CYS A 50 2.57 10.84 -17.71
N GLY A 51 2.89 12.10 -18.01
CA GLY A 51 3.91 12.89 -17.31
C GLY A 51 3.33 13.92 -16.34
N GLY A 52 2.04 13.82 -16.03
CA GLY A 52 1.30 14.74 -15.19
C GLY A 52 1.34 14.38 -13.70
N LEU A 53 0.42 15.00 -12.94
CA LEU A 53 0.25 14.74 -11.52
C LEU A 53 -0.56 13.47 -11.26
N LEU A 54 -0.55 13.03 -10.00
CA LEU A 54 -1.35 11.92 -9.49
C LEU A 54 -1.17 10.59 -10.24
N GLN A 55 0.02 10.32 -10.76
CA GLN A 55 0.28 9.10 -11.50
C GLN A 55 0.22 7.84 -10.61
N SER A 56 -0.05 6.72 -11.24
CA SER A 56 -0.09 5.37 -10.67
C SER A 56 0.64 4.40 -11.59
N PRO A 57 1.14 3.26 -11.09
CA PRO A 57 1.03 2.76 -9.70
C PRO A 57 2.02 3.45 -8.74
N ILE A 58 1.99 3.09 -7.46
CA ILE A 58 2.86 3.65 -6.40
C ILE A 58 3.35 2.54 -5.48
N ASP A 59 4.41 2.82 -4.73
CA ASP A 59 4.81 2.00 -3.60
C ASP A 59 3.99 2.31 -2.35
N LEU A 60 3.54 1.27 -1.66
CA LEU A 60 2.74 1.33 -0.45
C LEU A 60 3.63 1.00 0.76
N HIS A 61 4.24 2.03 1.35
CA HIS A 61 5.21 1.87 2.45
C HIS A 61 4.82 2.71 3.68
N ASP A 62 5.28 2.30 4.86
CA ASP A 62 4.77 2.78 6.17
C ASP A 62 4.79 4.31 6.35
N ASP A 63 5.82 5.01 5.85
CA ASP A 63 5.97 6.46 6.03
C ASP A 63 4.77 7.27 5.50
N ILE A 64 4.12 6.78 4.44
CA ILE A 64 2.98 7.45 3.79
C ILE A 64 1.61 6.90 4.21
N LEU A 65 1.56 5.81 4.98
CA LEU A 65 0.31 5.17 5.39
C LEU A 65 -0.31 5.89 6.57
N ARG A 66 -1.61 6.21 6.47
CA ARG A 66 -2.36 6.85 7.57
C ARG A 66 -3.69 6.14 7.77
N TYR A 67 -3.90 5.64 8.98
CA TYR A 67 -5.17 5.02 9.34
C TYR A 67 -6.32 6.02 9.23
N ASN A 68 -7.42 5.61 8.62
CA ASN A 68 -8.62 6.40 8.49
C ASN A 68 -9.86 5.55 8.85
N ALA A 69 -10.38 5.76 10.06
CA ALA A 69 -11.56 5.07 10.57
C ALA A 69 -12.86 5.33 9.76
N SER A 70 -12.87 6.32 8.87
CA SER A 70 -14.00 6.58 7.97
C SER A 70 -14.04 5.63 6.77
N LEU A 71 -12.95 4.90 6.50
CA LEU A 71 -12.92 3.87 5.47
C LEU A 71 -13.74 2.67 5.93
N ARG A 72 -14.92 2.50 5.32
CA ARG A 72 -15.86 1.41 5.61
C ARG A 72 -15.65 0.25 4.62
N PRO A 73 -15.96 -1.00 5.04
CA PRO A 73 -15.94 -2.14 4.12
C PRO A 73 -16.71 -1.83 2.83
N LEU A 74 -16.12 -2.23 1.71
CA LEU A 74 -16.78 -2.12 0.40
C LEU A 74 -17.91 -3.14 0.32
N ALA A 75 -19.01 -2.74 -0.33
CA ALA A 75 -20.12 -3.65 -0.61
C ALA A 75 -20.15 -3.96 -2.10
N PHE A 76 -19.90 -5.23 -2.42
CA PHE A 76 -19.90 -5.78 -3.77
C PHE A 76 -21.29 -6.32 -4.08
N GLN A 77 -21.93 -5.82 -5.15
CA GLN A 77 -23.29 -6.20 -5.51
C GLN A 77 -23.32 -6.69 -6.95
N GLY A 78 -24.05 -7.78 -7.18
CA GLY A 78 -24.08 -8.44 -8.50
C GLY A 78 -22.77 -9.16 -8.85
N TYR A 79 -21.95 -9.56 -7.87
CA TYR A 79 -20.69 -10.28 -8.13
C TYR A 79 -20.92 -11.75 -8.38
N ASN A 80 -21.91 -12.33 -7.70
CA ASN A 80 -22.34 -13.70 -7.89
C ASN A 80 -23.19 -13.81 -9.16
N GLN A 81 -22.52 -14.08 -10.28
CA GLN A 81 -23.14 -14.23 -11.59
C GLN A 81 -23.38 -15.72 -11.88
N SER A 82 -24.53 -16.03 -12.47
CA SER A 82 -24.82 -17.37 -12.98
C SER A 82 -24.00 -17.69 -14.23
N ALA A 83 -23.82 -18.97 -14.54
CA ALA A 83 -23.09 -19.42 -15.75
C ALA A 83 -23.66 -18.85 -17.07
N SER A 84 -24.92 -18.41 -17.05
CA SER A 84 -25.57 -17.63 -18.10
C SER A 84 -26.08 -16.33 -17.46
N PRO A 85 -25.78 -15.14 -17.98
CA PRO A 85 -25.10 -14.86 -19.26
C PRO A 85 -23.58 -15.09 -19.23
N GLN A 86 -23.00 -15.30 -20.42
CA GLN A 86 -21.55 -15.44 -20.59
C GLN A 86 -20.83 -14.08 -20.49
N PHE A 87 -19.58 -14.10 -20.01
CA PHE A 87 -18.67 -12.97 -20.11
C PHE A 87 -17.87 -13.03 -21.43
N VAL A 88 -17.39 -11.88 -21.90
CA VAL A 88 -16.49 -11.80 -23.05
C VAL A 88 -15.07 -11.60 -22.54
N LEU A 89 -14.19 -12.55 -22.84
CA LEU A 89 -12.76 -12.49 -22.62
C LEU A 89 -12.08 -12.02 -23.92
N THR A 90 -11.28 -10.96 -23.86
CA THR A 90 -10.60 -10.37 -25.01
C THR A 90 -9.11 -10.22 -24.73
N ASN A 91 -8.25 -10.60 -25.67
CA ASN A 91 -6.86 -10.12 -25.70
C ASN A 91 -6.81 -8.81 -26.48
N ASN A 92 -6.51 -7.70 -25.80
CA ASN A 92 -6.47 -6.38 -26.43
C ASN A 92 -5.06 -5.96 -26.94
N GLY A 93 -4.07 -6.85 -26.81
CA GLY A 93 -2.67 -6.59 -27.13
C GLY A 93 -1.83 -5.98 -26.01
N HIS A 94 -2.44 -5.70 -24.85
CA HIS A 94 -1.76 -5.16 -23.65
C HIS A 94 -2.06 -5.95 -22.38
N SER A 95 -3.22 -6.60 -22.34
CA SER A 95 -3.66 -7.47 -21.26
C SER A 95 -4.77 -8.38 -21.78
N VAL A 96 -5.14 -9.36 -20.98
CA VAL A 96 -6.39 -10.10 -21.12
C VAL A 96 -7.46 -9.40 -20.28
N LYS A 97 -8.63 -9.14 -20.88
CA LYS A 97 -9.70 -8.37 -20.28
C LYS A 97 -11.01 -9.14 -20.31
N VAL A 98 -11.70 -9.21 -19.18
CA VAL A 98 -13.07 -9.72 -19.09
C VAL A 98 -14.02 -8.52 -19.03
N LYS A 99 -14.98 -8.46 -19.95
CA LYS A 99 -16.07 -7.47 -19.90
C LYS A 99 -17.07 -7.86 -18.83
N LEU A 100 -17.34 -6.96 -17.89
CA LEU A 100 -18.25 -7.19 -16.78
C LEU A 100 -19.64 -6.58 -17.07
N PRO A 101 -20.71 -7.16 -16.51
CA PRO A 101 -22.06 -6.66 -16.74
C PRO A 101 -22.30 -5.38 -15.91
N LYS A 102 -23.14 -4.48 -16.45
CA LYS A 102 -23.33 -3.13 -15.89
C LYS A 102 -24.13 -3.09 -14.59
N ASP A 103 -24.84 -4.16 -14.25
CA ASP A 103 -25.59 -4.33 -13.00
C ASP A 103 -24.68 -4.69 -11.81
N MET A 104 -23.46 -5.16 -12.09
CA MET A 104 -22.42 -5.33 -11.09
C MET A 104 -21.92 -3.96 -10.62
N GLN A 105 -21.90 -3.74 -9.31
CA GLN A 105 -21.53 -2.45 -8.72
C GLN A 105 -20.80 -2.58 -7.40
N VAL A 106 -19.99 -1.58 -7.09
CA VAL A 106 -19.34 -1.41 -5.79
C VAL A 106 -19.88 -0.16 -5.09
N ARG A 107 -20.10 -0.28 -3.78
CA ARG A 107 -20.51 0.79 -2.88
C ARG A 107 -19.50 0.95 -1.74
N GLY A 108 -19.58 2.08 -1.03
CA GLY A 108 -18.60 2.45 0.02
C GLY A 108 -17.50 3.40 -0.45
N LEU A 109 -17.61 3.93 -1.68
CA LEU A 109 -16.66 4.85 -2.30
C LEU A 109 -17.14 6.31 -2.35
N GLY A 110 -18.26 6.63 -1.71
CA GLY A 110 -18.89 7.96 -1.74
C GLY A 110 -19.87 8.18 -2.90
N ALA A 111 -19.87 7.30 -3.90
CA ALA A 111 -20.87 7.21 -4.98
C ALA A 111 -21.10 5.74 -5.35
N ARG A 112 -22.08 5.47 -6.22
CA ARG A 112 -22.23 4.18 -6.90
C ARG A 112 -21.27 4.10 -8.08
N TYR A 113 -20.55 2.99 -8.15
CA TYR A 113 -19.61 2.70 -9.21
C TYR A 113 -19.99 1.38 -9.87
N ASN A 114 -20.37 1.40 -11.15
CA ASN A 114 -20.72 0.19 -11.89
C ASN A 114 -19.48 -0.40 -12.55
N ALA A 115 -19.38 -1.72 -12.57
CA ALA A 115 -18.27 -2.43 -13.20
C ALA A 115 -18.30 -2.22 -14.71
N SER A 116 -17.11 -2.14 -15.30
CA SER A 116 -16.91 -2.08 -16.75
C SER A 116 -16.17 -3.33 -17.22
N GLN A 117 -15.05 -3.64 -16.56
CA GLN A 117 -14.17 -4.74 -16.95
C GLN A 117 -13.26 -5.14 -15.78
N LEU A 118 -12.63 -6.30 -15.91
CA LEU A 118 -11.40 -6.62 -15.18
C LEU A 118 -10.27 -7.01 -16.14
N HIS A 119 -9.03 -6.85 -15.72
CA HIS A 119 -7.83 -7.22 -16.48
C HIS A 119 -6.64 -7.46 -15.55
N LEU A 120 -5.56 -8.07 -16.06
CA LEU A 120 -4.40 -8.46 -15.27
C LEU A 120 -3.09 -7.82 -15.76
N HIS A 121 -2.13 -7.69 -14.84
CA HIS A 121 -0.75 -7.31 -15.09
C HIS A 121 0.17 -8.39 -14.50
N TRP A 122 1.24 -8.74 -15.20
CA TRP A 122 2.18 -9.79 -14.81
C TRP A 122 3.59 -9.56 -15.38
N GLY A 123 4.55 -10.31 -14.84
CA GLY A 123 5.97 -10.22 -15.18
C GLY A 123 6.34 -11.10 -16.37
N ASP A 124 7.50 -11.72 -16.27
CA ASP A 124 7.92 -12.78 -17.20
C ASP A 124 8.52 -13.96 -16.43
N LYS A 125 8.62 -15.12 -17.08
CA LYS A 125 9.09 -16.38 -16.47
C LYS A 125 10.48 -16.30 -15.80
N ASN A 126 11.33 -15.35 -16.17
CA ASN A 126 12.66 -15.18 -15.60
C ASN A 126 12.66 -14.19 -14.42
N ASP A 127 11.67 -13.30 -14.36
CA ASP A 127 11.43 -12.36 -13.27
C ASP A 127 9.91 -12.30 -12.97
N PRO A 128 9.39 -13.29 -12.22
CA PRO A 128 7.95 -13.49 -12.02
C PRO A 128 7.39 -12.53 -10.96
N HIS A 129 7.75 -11.24 -11.05
CA HIS A 129 7.33 -10.16 -10.16
C HIS A 129 6.78 -9.00 -11.00
N GLY A 130 5.50 -9.05 -11.37
CA GLY A 130 4.90 -8.06 -12.27
C GLY A 130 3.57 -7.47 -11.79
N SER A 131 3.39 -7.32 -10.49
CA SER A 131 2.38 -6.40 -9.98
C SER A 131 2.70 -4.96 -10.37
N GLU A 132 1.68 -4.10 -10.44
CA GLU A 132 1.88 -2.68 -10.70
C GLU A 132 2.24 -1.95 -9.40
N HIS A 133 1.42 -2.14 -8.36
CA HIS A 133 1.69 -1.65 -7.01
C HIS A 133 2.73 -2.52 -6.33
N THR A 134 3.53 -1.89 -5.47
CA THR A 134 4.45 -2.56 -4.56
C THR A 134 4.03 -2.31 -3.12
N VAL A 135 4.46 -3.18 -2.20
CA VAL A 135 4.30 -2.98 -0.75
C VAL A 135 5.69 -3.04 -0.13
N GLY A 136 6.14 -1.93 0.49
CA GLY A 136 7.48 -1.85 1.05
C GLY A 136 8.60 -2.03 0.02
N GLY A 137 8.38 -1.62 -1.23
CA GLY A 137 9.32 -1.76 -2.34
C GLY A 137 9.28 -3.10 -3.07
N GLU A 138 8.49 -4.07 -2.59
CA GLU A 138 8.42 -5.41 -3.15
C GLU A 138 7.23 -5.57 -4.11
N HIS A 139 7.50 -6.16 -5.27
CA HIS A 139 6.49 -6.55 -6.24
C HIS A 139 5.87 -7.91 -5.87
N PHE A 140 4.60 -8.07 -6.19
CA PHE A 140 3.90 -9.34 -6.20
C PHE A 140 3.99 -9.97 -7.59
N ALA A 141 3.61 -11.24 -7.72
CA ALA A 141 3.76 -11.97 -8.97
C ALA A 141 2.92 -11.39 -10.12
N ALA A 142 1.68 -11.02 -9.80
CA ALA A 142 0.76 -10.38 -10.73
C ALA A 142 -0.20 -9.44 -9.97
N GLU A 143 -1.01 -8.70 -10.72
CA GLU A 143 -2.05 -7.84 -10.16
C GLU A 143 -3.31 -7.87 -11.02
N LEU A 144 -4.46 -8.09 -10.38
CA LEU A 144 -5.78 -8.00 -11.00
C LEU A 144 -6.38 -6.62 -10.73
N HIS A 145 -6.85 -5.94 -11.77
CA HIS A 145 -7.64 -4.73 -11.67
C HIS A 145 -9.08 -4.98 -12.07
N ILE A 146 -10.02 -4.62 -11.20
CA ILE A 146 -11.44 -4.51 -11.54
C ILE A 146 -11.79 -3.03 -11.65
N VAL A 147 -12.24 -2.62 -12.84
CA VAL A 147 -12.46 -1.22 -13.20
C VAL A 147 -13.94 -0.88 -13.15
N TYR A 148 -14.25 0.20 -12.47
CA TYR A 148 -15.59 0.74 -12.32
C TYR A 148 -15.65 2.20 -12.77
N TYR A 149 -16.84 2.65 -13.16
CA TYR A 149 -17.11 4.06 -13.45
C TYR A 149 -18.22 4.60 -12.55
N ASN A 150 -18.15 5.88 -12.21
CA ASN A 150 -19.14 6.55 -11.39
C ASN A 150 -20.47 6.67 -12.14
N SER A 151 -21.39 5.77 -11.83
CA SER A 151 -22.68 5.63 -12.51
C SER A 151 -23.72 6.61 -12.01
N ASP A 152 -23.48 7.28 -10.87
CA ASP A 152 -24.30 8.39 -10.40
C ASP A 152 -24.11 9.65 -11.26
N ARG A 153 -22.94 9.80 -11.91
CA ARG A 153 -22.57 11.00 -12.67
C ARG A 153 -22.39 10.78 -14.17
N TYR A 154 -21.97 9.60 -14.58
CA TYR A 154 -21.57 9.33 -15.96
C TYR A 154 -22.28 8.09 -16.52
N PRO A 155 -22.64 8.09 -17.81
CA PRO A 155 -23.43 7.00 -18.40
C PRO A 155 -22.62 5.71 -18.63
N ASN A 156 -21.29 5.80 -18.78
CA ASN A 156 -20.38 4.68 -19.00
C ASN A 156 -18.92 5.11 -18.74
N ASP A 157 -18.01 4.14 -18.74
CA ASP A 157 -16.58 4.34 -18.50
C ASP A 157 -15.91 5.24 -19.55
N SER A 158 -16.32 5.18 -20.81
CA SER A 158 -15.74 6.01 -21.88
C SER A 158 -15.96 7.50 -21.64
N PHE A 159 -17.12 7.88 -21.08
CA PHE A 159 -17.43 9.25 -20.68
C PHE A 159 -16.82 9.64 -19.33
N ALA A 160 -16.56 8.67 -18.46
CA ALA A 160 -16.08 8.92 -17.10
C ALA A 160 -14.54 9.00 -17.02
N LYS A 161 -13.81 8.33 -17.91
CA LYS A 161 -12.36 8.12 -17.80
C LYS A 161 -11.51 9.39 -17.70
N ASP A 162 -11.97 10.51 -18.24
CA ASP A 162 -11.27 11.79 -18.22
C ASP A 162 -11.93 12.82 -17.27
N LYS A 163 -12.89 12.38 -16.44
CA LYS A 163 -13.69 13.26 -15.56
C LYS A 163 -13.35 13.10 -14.07
N PRO A 164 -13.51 14.16 -13.26
CA PRO A 164 -13.30 14.09 -11.82
C PRO A 164 -14.13 13.01 -11.15
N GLU A 165 -13.49 12.19 -10.30
CA GLU A 165 -14.15 11.06 -9.62
C GLU A 165 -14.80 10.07 -10.59
N GLY A 166 -14.34 10.04 -11.84
CA GLY A 166 -14.95 9.27 -12.91
C GLY A 166 -14.74 7.77 -12.78
N LEU A 167 -13.57 7.34 -12.30
CA LEU A 167 -13.24 5.93 -12.18
C LEU A 167 -12.93 5.54 -10.74
N ALA A 168 -13.21 4.28 -10.43
CA ALA A 168 -12.65 3.59 -9.28
C ALA A 168 -12.02 2.30 -9.78
N VAL A 169 -10.90 1.91 -9.20
CA VAL A 169 -10.26 0.62 -9.48
C VAL A 169 -10.02 -0.09 -8.17
N VAL A 170 -10.42 -1.36 -8.13
CA VAL A 170 -10.09 -2.29 -7.06
C VAL A 170 -8.96 -3.18 -7.56
N ALA A 171 -7.85 -3.21 -6.83
CA ALA A 171 -6.66 -3.98 -7.16
C ALA A 171 -6.47 -5.12 -6.16
N VAL A 172 -6.18 -6.31 -6.70
CA VAL A 172 -5.83 -7.51 -5.95
C VAL A 172 -4.41 -7.89 -6.32
N LEU A 173 -3.53 -7.89 -5.32
CA LEU A 173 -2.16 -8.38 -5.45
C LEU A 173 -2.18 -9.92 -5.48
N ILE A 174 -1.40 -10.53 -6.36
CA ILE A 174 -1.39 -11.98 -6.58
C ILE A 174 0.02 -12.51 -6.30
N GLU A 175 0.13 -13.51 -5.43
CA GLU A 175 1.38 -14.23 -5.14
C GLU A 175 1.31 -15.69 -5.58
N VAL A 176 2.48 -16.33 -5.70
CA VAL A 176 2.55 -17.77 -5.96
C VAL A 176 2.30 -18.53 -4.66
N GLY A 177 1.39 -19.49 -4.70
CA GLY A 177 1.04 -20.34 -3.57
C GLY A 177 0.12 -21.49 -4.00
N SER A 178 -1.00 -21.64 -3.31
CA SER A 178 -1.98 -22.69 -3.63
C SER A 178 -2.69 -22.42 -4.97
N SER A 179 -3.04 -23.48 -5.69
CA SER A 179 -3.90 -23.37 -6.88
C SER A 179 -5.24 -22.73 -6.52
N ASN A 180 -5.73 -21.85 -7.38
CA ASN A 180 -6.95 -21.10 -7.16
C ASN A 180 -7.99 -21.36 -8.27
N PRO A 181 -9.01 -22.19 -8.00
CA PRO A 181 -10.02 -22.55 -8.98
C PRO A 181 -10.83 -21.37 -9.53
N ALA A 182 -10.93 -20.26 -8.80
CA ALA A 182 -11.65 -19.08 -9.27
C ALA A 182 -10.93 -18.40 -10.43
N TYR A 183 -9.60 -18.35 -10.37
CA TYR A 183 -8.76 -17.80 -11.43
C TYR A 183 -8.68 -18.73 -12.66
N ASP A 184 -8.77 -20.05 -12.49
CA ASP A 184 -8.83 -21.00 -13.63
C ASP A 184 -10.04 -20.76 -14.55
N LYS A 185 -11.14 -20.22 -14.00
CA LYS A 185 -12.31 -19.82 -14.80
C LYS A 185 -11.98 -18.77 -15.86
N ILE A 186 -10.88 -18.04 -15.69
CA ILE A 186 -10.30 -17.15 -16.71
C ILE A 186 -9.10 -17.84 -17.39
N PHE A 187 -8.19 -18.43 -16.61
CA PHE A 187 -6.89 -18.88 -17.11
C PHE A 187 -6.97 -20.07 -18.08
N ASP A 188 -7.98 -20.93 -17.95
CA ASP A 188 -8.18 -22.06 -18.86
C ASP A 188 -8.57 -21.63 -20.29
N HIS A 189 -8.98 -20.37 -20.45
CA HIS A 189 -9.38 -19.78 -21.72
C HIS A 189 -8.32 -18.88 -22.35
N LEU A 190 -7.13 -18.70 -21.74
CA LEU A 190 -6.08 -17.82 -22.30
C LEU A 190 -5.59 -18.30 -23.68
N LYS A 191 -5.48 -19.62 -23.85
CA LYS A 191 -5.15 -20.26 -25.15
C LYS A 191 -6.15 -19.92 -26.27
N ASP A 192 -7.40 -19.62 -25.91
CA ASP A 192 -8.47 -19.29 -26.87
C ASP A 192 -8.39 -17.81 -27.32
N VAL A 193 -7.62 -16.99 -26.60
CA VAL A 193 -7.36 -15.56 -26.90
C VAL A 193 -5.85 -15.26 -26.98
N LYS A 194 -5.09 -16.21 -27.52
CA LYS A 194 -3.63 -16.14 -27.63
C LYS A 194 -3.12 -14.86 -28.29
N TYR A 195 -3.78 -14.36 -29.33
CA TYR A 195 -3.33 -13.22 -30.12
C TYR A 195 -4.23 -11.99 -29.95
N LYS A 196 -3.66 -10.81 -30.17
CA LYS A 196 -4.38 -9.54 -30.11
C LYS A 196 -5.63 -9.55 -31.01
N GLY A 197 -6.74 -9.09 -30.46
CA GLY A 197 -8.03 -8.97 -31.13
C GLY A 197 -8.88 -10.23 -31.08
N GLN A 198 -8.36 -11.34 -30.55
CA GLN A 198 -9.17 -12.54 -30.32
C GLN A 198 -10.09 -12.35 -29.11
N GLU A 199 -11.28 -12.93 -29.22
CA GLU A 199 -12.30 -12.94 -28.18
C GLU A 199 -12.91 -14.33 -28.03
N VAL A 200 -13.26 -14.69 -26.79
CA VAL A 200 -13.99 -15.92 -26.48
C VAL A 200 -15.06 -15.62 -25.42
N PHE A 201 -16.16 -16.36 -25.47
CA PHE A 201 -17.15 -16.33 -24.41
C PHE A 201 -16.80 -17.33 -23.32
N ILE A 202 -16.79 -16.87 -22.06
CA ILE A 202 -16.58 -17.74 -20.89
C ILE A 202 -17.85 -17.75 -20.03
N PRO A 203 -18.19 -18.86 -19.35
CA PRO A 203 -19.33 -18.90 -18.45
C PRO A 203 -19.23 -17.83 -17.36
N GLY A 204 -20.37 -17.24 -16.98
CA GLY A 204 -20.41 -16.34 -15.82
C GLY A 204 -20.04 -17.08 -14.53
N PHE A 205 -19.40 -16.36 -13.60
CA PHE A 205 -19.02 -16.91 -12.30
C PHE A 205 -18.96 -15.82 -11.24
N SER A 206 -18.84 -16.21 -9.97
CA SER A 206 -18.70 -15.25 -8.89
C SER A 206 -17.36 -14.52 -8.94
N ILE A 207 -17.40 -13.23 -9.30
CA ILE A 207 -16.21 -12.35 -9.30
C ILE A 207 -15.69 -12.12 -7.87
N GLU A 208 -16.54 -12.32 -6.85
CA GLU A 208 -16.15 -12.18 -5.45
C GLU A 208 -15.10 -13.22 -5.04
N GLU A 209 -15.08 -14.38 -5.70
CA GLU A 209 -14.06 -15.42 -5.49
C GLU A 209 -12.66 -15.02 -5.98
N LEU A 210 -12.54 -13.93 -6.75
CA LEU A 210 -11.25 -13.35 -7.15
C LEU A 210 -10.69 -12.37 -6.11
N LEU A 211 -11.48 -12.04 -5.07
CA LEU A 211 -11.06 -11.11 -4.03
C LEU A 211 -10.30 -11.85 -2.93
N PRO A 212 -9.37 -11.16 -2.23
CA PRO A 212 -8.61 -11.77 -1.15
C PRO A 212 -9.43 -11.93 0.12
N GLU A 213 -8.86 -12.68 1.07
CA GLU A 213 -9.38 -12.72 2.43
C GLU A 213 -9.35 -11.32 3.06
N ARG A 214 -10.34 -11.04 3.93
CA ARG A 214 -10.48 -9.76 4.65
C ARG A 214 -10.50 -8.54 3.71
N PRO A 215 -11.46 -8.44 2.78
CA PRO A 215 -11.59 -7.29 1.87
C PRO A 215 -11.90 -5.96 2.59
N GLU A 216 -12.16 -5.98 3.90
CA GLU A 216 -12.20 -4.81 4.76
C GLU A 216 -10.83 -4.17 5.01
N GLU A 217 -9.72 -4.87 4.77
CA GLU A 217 -8.35 -4.36 4.93
C GLU A 217 -7.78 -3.90 3.57
N TYR A 218 -7.67 -2.59 3.36
CA TYR A 218 -7.22 -2.03 2.09
C TYR A 218 -6.55 -0.65 2.23
N TYR A 219 -5.76 -0.32 1.21
CA TYR A 219 -5.17 0.98 0.94
C TYR A 219 -6.10 1.81 0.03
N ARG A 220 -6.14 3.12 0.24
CA ARG A 220 -7.01 4.05 -0.50
C ARG A 220 -6.25 5.32 -0.87
N TYR A 221 -6.23 5.65 -2.16
CA TYR A 221 -5.65 6.90 -2.63
C TYR A 221 -6.28 7.36 -3.97
N ARG A 222 -6.06 8.64 -4.35
CA ARG A 222 -6.48 9.18 -5.66
C ARG A 222 -5.33 9.12 -6.65
N GLY A 223 -5.47 8.42 -7.76
CA GLY A 223 -4.39 8.20 -8.72
C GLY A 223 -4.84 8.36 -10.16
N SER A 224 -4.13 7.67 -11.05
CA SER A 224 -4.40 7.68 -12.48
C SER A 224 -4.68 6.28 -13.01
N LEU A 225 -5.10 6.22 -14.26
CA LEU A 225 -4.89 5.03 -15.07
C LEU A 225 -3.38 4.72 -15.12
N THR A 226 -3.02 3.44 -15.04
CA THR A 226 -1.65 2.94 -15.16
C THR A 226 -1.24 2.69 -16.62
N THR A 227 -2.19 2.86 -17.54
CA THR A 227 -1.97 2.79 -18.99
C THR A 227 -2.37 4.09 -19.67
N PRO A 228 -1.83 4.41 -20.85
CA PRO A 228 -2.26 5.56 -21.62
C PRO A 228 -3.78 5.58 -21.86
N PRO A 229 -4.46 6.74 -21.71
CA PRO A 229 -3.88 8.09 -21.58
C PRO A 229 -3.45 8.56 -20.19
N CYS A 230 -3.39 7.70 -19.17
CA CYS A 230 -2.93 8.02 -17.81
C CYS A 230 -3.72 9.15 -17.11
N TYR A 231 -5.02 9.25 -17.36
CA TYR A 231 -5.85 10.29 -16.74
C TYR A 231 -5.86 10.16 -15.21
N PRO A 232 -5.68 11.26 -14.45
CA PRO A 232 -5.64 11.28 -12.98
C PRO A 232 -7.06 11.28 -12.37
N THR A 233 -7.84 10.27 -12.70
CA THR A 233 -9.29 10.20 -12.45
C THR A 233 -9.72 8.98 -11.65
N VAL A 234 -8.76 8.22 -11.13
CA VAL A 234 -9.00 6.92 -10.49
C VAL A 234 -8.98 7.04 -8.97
N LEU A 235 -10.05 6.57 -8.32
CA LEU A 235 -10.03 6.27 -6.89
C LEU A 235 -9.55 4.82 -6.69
N TRP A 236 -8.32 4.66 -6.23
CA TRP A 236 -7.70 3.35 -6.02
C TRP A 236 -8.11 2.72 -4.69
N THR A 237 -8.46 1.45 -4.72
CA THR A 237 -8.50 0.57 -3.56
C THR A 237 -7.60 -0.62 -3.83
N VAL A 238 -6.50 -0.74 -3.10
CA VAL A 238 -5.60 -1.90 -3.20
C VAL A 238 -5.82 -2.74 -1.94
N PHE A 239 -6.22 -3.99 -2.06
CA PHE A 239 -6.39 -4.83 -0.87
C PHE A 239 -5.05 -5.11 -0.20
N ARG A 240 -5.08 -5.24 1.13
CA ARG A 240 -3.87 -5.54 1.92
C ARG A 240 -3.40 -6.97 1.72
N ASN A 241 -4.36 -7.90 1.71
CA ASN A 241 -4.08 -9.32 1.61
C ASN A 241 -3.98 -9.71 0.13
N PRO A 242 -2.95 -10.48 -0.28
CA PRO A 242 -2.88 -11.03 -1.62
C PRO A 242 -3.82 -12.22 -1.77
N VAL A 243 -4.06 -12.63 -3.01
CA VAL A 243 -4.55 -13.98 -3.33
C VAL A 243 -3.40 -14.85 -3.83
N GLN A 244 -3.56 -16.15 -3.68
CA GLN A 244 -2.60 -17.11 -4.22
C GLN A 244 -3.09 -17.69 -5.54
N ILE A 245 -2.17 -17.97 -6.44
CA ILE A 245 -2.33 -18.87 -7.59
C ILE A 245 -1.15 -19.84 -7.64
N SER A 246 -1.32 -21.03 -8.21
CA SER A 246 -0.20 -21.97 -8.36
C SER A 246 0.83 -21.49 -9.39
N GLN A 247 2.05 -22.01 -9.33
CA GLN A 247 3.10 -21.70 -10.30
C GLN A 247 2.66 -21.99 -11.75
N GLU A 248 1.92 -23.07 -11.97
CA GLU A 248 1.37 -23.44 -13.28
C GLU A 248 0.35 -22.42 -13.79
N GLN A 249 -0.43 -21.81 -12.88
CA GLN A 249 -1.40 -20.79 -13.23
C GLN A 249 -0.72 -19.48 -13.61
N LEU A 250 0.33 -19.08 -12.88
CA LEU A 250 1.15 -17.93 -13.23
C LEU A 250 1.81 -18.12 -14.60
N MET A 251 2.36 -19.31 -14.86
CA MET A 251 3.01 -19.62 -16.13
C MET A 251 2.06 -19.46 -17.34
N LYS A 252 0.77 -19.81 -17.21
CA LYS A 252 -0.22 -19.57 -18.27
C LYS A 252 -0.28 -18.08 -18.66
N LEU A 253 -0.25 -17.16 -17.69
CA LEU A 253 -0.21 -15.72 -17.98
C LEU A 253 1.09 -15.32 -18.70
N GLU A 254 2.22 -15.83 -18.22
CA GLU A 254 3.55 -15.47 -18.71
C GLU A 254 3.89 -16.03 -20.10
N THR A 255 3.19 -17.07 -20.57
CA THR A 255 3.55 -17.77 -21.82
C THR A 255 2.46 -17.86 -22.89
N ASP A 256 1.18 -17.74 -22.54
CA ASP A 256 0.11 -18.11 -23.47
C ASP A 256 -0.32 -16.97 -24.40
N LEU A 257 0.07 -15.73 -24.11
CA LEU A 257 -0.48 -14.53 -24.75
C LEU A 257 0.57 -13.77 -25.57
N TYR A 258 0.11 -13.15 -26.66
CA TYR A 258 0.90 -12.32 -27.56
C TYR A 258 0.28 -10.92 -27.69
N CYS A 259 1.13 -9.90 -27.73
CA CYS A 259 0.74 -8.49 -27.97
C CYS A 259 0.37 -8.21 -29.44
N THR A 260 0.70 -9.13 -30.35
CA THR A 260 0.57 -9.00 -31.80
C THR A 260 -0.64 -9.76 -32.33
N HIS A 261 -1.10 -9.41 -33.53
CA HIS A 261 -2.09 -10.21 -34.25
C HIS A 261 -1.49 -11.56 -34.69
N MET A 262 -2.36 -12.52 -35.01
CA MET A 262 -1.95 -13.90 -35.36
C MET A 262 -1.11 -13.97 -36.63
N ASP A 263 -1.36 -13.07 -37.58
CA ASP A 263 -0.70 -12.94 -38.87
C ASP A 263 0.53 -12.02 -38.86
N ASP A 264 0.91 -11.49 -37.68
CA ASP A 264 2.09 -10.64 -37.54
C ASP A 264 3.38 -11.47 -37.77
N PRO A 265 4.23 -11.10 -38.75
CA PRO A 265 5.45 -11.85 -39.05
C PRO A 265 6.51 -11.76 -37.93
N SER A 266 6.33 -10.88 -36.94
CA SER A 266 7.23 -10.69 -35.81
C SER A 266 6.44 -10.76 -34.50
N PRO A 267 5.99 -11.96 -34.09
CA PRO A 267 5.15 -12.13 -32.91
C PRO A 267 5.90 -11.71 -31.64
N ARG A 268 5.20 -11.00 -30.75
CA ARG A 268 5.75 -10.58 -29.45
C ARG A 268 4.91 -11.13 -28.33
N GLU A 269 5.54 -11.87 -27.43
CA GLU A 269 4.91 -12.36 -26.20
C GLU A 269 4.38 -11.18 -25.37
N MET A 270 3.27 -11.40 -24.67
CA MET A 270 2.68 -10.45 -23.73
C MET A 270 3.24 -10.72 -22.36
N VAL A 271 4.36 -10.08 -22.06
CA VAL A 271 5.07 -10.17 -20.79
C VAL A 271 5.48 -8.78 -20.33
N ASN A 272 5.76 -8.64 -19.03
CA ASN A 272 6.16 -7.36 -18.42
C ASN A 272 5.18 -6.24 -18.76
N ASN A 273 3.88 -6.55 -18.66
CA ASN A 273 2.80 -5.64 -19.02
C ASN A 273 2.34 -4.80 -17.82
N PHE A 274 3.26 -4.39 -16.97
CA PHE A 274 3.05 -3.51 -15.82
C PHE A 274 3.88 -2.23 -15.96
N ARG A 275 3.36 -1.12 -15.42
CA ARG A 275 4.06 0.15 -15.37
C ARG A 275 4.94 0.22 -14.13
N ARG A 276 6.09 0.88 -14.22
CA ARG A 276 6.92 1.16 -13.03
C ARG A 276 6.19 2.03 -12.01
N VAL A 277 6.54 1.86 -10.73
CA VAL A 277 6.08 2.74 -9.66
C VAL A 277 6.40 4.21 -9.94
N GLN A 278 5.43 5.07 -9.68
CA GLN A 278 5.50 6.51 -9.93
C GLN A 278 5.86 7.23 -8.63
N LYS A 279 6.54 8.38 -8.75
CA LYS A 279 6.87 9.19 -7.58
C LYS A 279 5.61 9.65 -6.86
N PHE A 280 5.63 9.57 -5.53
CA PHE A 280 4.50 9.87 -4.66
C PHE A 280 4.87 10.94 -3.63
N ASP A 281 5.22 12.13 -4.12
CA ASP A 281 5.67 13.21 -3.23
C ASP A 281 4.45 13.93 -2.62
N GLU A 282 4.55 14.26 -1.31
CA GLU A 282 3.60 15.09 -0.53
C GLU A 282 2.16 14.58 -0.42
N ARG A 283 1.94 13.27 -0.63
CA ARG A 283 0.63 12.64 -0.52
C ARG A 283 0.62 11.56 0.53
N LEU A 284 -0.58 11.22 0.98
CA LEU A 284 -0.82 10.14 1.93
C LEU A 284 -1.65 9.05 1.26
N VAL A 285 -1.40 7.82 1.68
CA VAL A 285 -2.26 6.67 1.40
C VAL A 285 -3.05 6.37 2.67
N TYR A 286 -4.37 6.32 2.56
CA TYR A 286 -5.21 6.00 3.71
C TYR A 286 -5.37 4.48 3.82
N VAL A 287 -5.31 3.95 5.04
CA VAL A 287 -5.55 2.51 5.30
C VAL A 287 -6.79 2.31 6.16
N SER A 288 -7.57 1.28 5.85
CA SER A 288 -8.78 0.90 6.62
C SER A 288 -8.48 0.04 7.84
N PHE A 289 -7.25 -0.46 7.96
CA PHE A 289 -6.78 -1.31 9.04
C PHE A 289 -5.78 -0.57 9.93
N GLN A 290 -5.76 -0.89 11.22
CA GLN A 290 -4.72 -0.38 12.11
C GLN A 290 -3.45 -1.21 11.91
N GLN A 291 -2.34 -0.54 11.64
CA GLN A 291 -1.04 -1.15 11.84
C GLN A 291 -0.91 -1.42 13.33
N VAL A 292 -0.78 -2.69 13.73
CA VAL A 292 -0.33 -3.00 15.09
C VAL A 292 1.09 -2.43 15.16
N PRO A 293 1.37 -1.46 16.05
CA PRO A 293 2.73 -0.99 16.19
C PRO A 293 3.59 -2.19 16.55
N ASP A 294 4.68 -2.41 15.82
CA ASP A 294 5.72 -3.30 16.31
C ASP A 294 6.05 -2.86 17.74
N PRO A 295 6.12 -3.78 18.71
CA PRO A 295 6.58 -3.42 20.04
C PRO A 295 7.90 -2.68 19.86
N PRO A 296 8.09 -1.51 20.50
CA PRO A 296 9.28 -0.72 20.29
C PRO A 296 10.48 -1.64 20.47
N CYS A 297 11.30 -1.76 19.41
CA CYS A 297 12.59 -2.41 19.45
C CYS A 297 13.51 -1.64 20.40
N THR A 298 13.23 -1.67 21.70
CA THR A 298 14.28 -1.59 22.69
C THR A 298 15.12 -2.83 22.43
N GLY A 299 16.28 -2.67 21.76
CA GLY A 299 17.21 -3.74 21.38
C GLY A 299 17.85 -4.48 22.57
N LEU A 300 17.10 -4.64 23.65
CA LEU A 300 17.46 -5.35 24.86
C LEU A 300 16.45 -6.47 25.01
N SER A 301 16.91 -7.71 24.82
CA SER A 301 16.15 -8.91 25.19
C SER A 301 15.57 -8.74 26.59
N PRO A 302 14.36 -9.27 26.88
CA PRO A 302 13.78 -9.27 28.24
C PRO A 302 14.78 -9.77 29.31
N GLY A 303 15.67 -10.69 28.93
CA GLY A 303 16.73 -11.18 29.80
C GLY A 303 17.76 -10.11 30.18
N ILE A 304 18.08 -9.16 29.29
CA ILE A 304 19.02 -8.07 29.57
C ILE A 304 18.38 -7.05 30.51
N VAL A 305 17.10 -6.72 30.32
CA VAL A 305 16.36 -5.83 31.22
C VAL A 305 16.31 -6.41 32.64
N LEU A 306 16.01 -7.71 32.75
CA LEU A 306 16.02 -8.41 34.04
C LEU A 306 17.41 -8.44 34.68
N SER A 307 18.46 -8.67 33.89
CA SER A 307 19.84 -8.72 34.37
C SER A 307 20.30 -7.38 34.91
N VAL A 308 19.98 -6.28 34.22
CA VAL A 308 20.31 -4.91 34.66
C VAL A 308 19.53 -4.57 35.94
N ALA A 309 18.24 -4.90 36.01
CA ALA A 309 17.43 -4.66 37.20
C ALA A 309 17.96 -5.41 38.44
N LEU A 310 18.36 -6.68 38.27
CA LEU A 310 18.96 -7.47 39.34
C LEU A 310 20.33 -6.92 39.78
N ALA A 311 21.16 -6.48 38.84
CA ALA A 311 22.46 -5.87 39.13
C ALA A 311 22.31 -4.55 39.90
N CYS A 312 21.35 -3.71 39.52
CA CYS A 312 21.01 -2.48 40.25
C CYS A 312 20.49 -2.79 41.66
N GLY A 313 19.61 -3.79 41.81
CA GLY A 313 19.10 -4.23 43.11
C GLY A 313 20.22 -4.71 44.05
N LEU A 314 21.12 -5.57 43.55
CA LEU A 314 22.29 -6.04 44.29
C LEU A 314 23.23 -4.89 44.69
N GLY A 315 23.46 -3.94 43.78
CA GLY A 315 24.28 -2.74 44.06
C GLY A 315 23.72 -1.91 45.22
N ILE A 316 22.41 -1.69 45.25
CA ILE A 316 21.73 -0.97 46.34
C ILE A 316 21.87 -1.74 47.67
N CYS A 317 21.67 -3.06 47.65
CA CYS A 317 21.83 -3.89 48.84
C CYS A 317 23.25 -3.84 49.42
N ILE A 318 24.28 -3.87 48.57
CA ILE A 318 25.68 -3.76 48.98
C ILE A 318 25.94 -2.38 49.61
N VAL A 319 25.48 -1.30 48.99
CA VAL A 319 25.65 0.06 49.53
C VAL A 319 24.98 0.22 50.88
N LEU A 320 23.77 -0.33 51.05
CA LEU A 320 23.07 -0.32 52.34
C LEU A 320 23.81 -1.15 53.38
N ALA A 321 24.31 -2.33 53.04
CA ALA A 321 25.07 -3.18 53.95
C ALA A 321 26.37 -2.51 54.41
N VAL A 322 27.11 -1.89 53.49
CA VAL A 322 28.34 -1.13 53.80
C VAL A 322 28.01 0.09 54.67
N SER A 323 26.93 0.81 54.36
CA SER A 323 26.49 1.97 55.15
C SER A 323 26.12 1.56 56.58
N ILE A 324 25.37 0.47 56.76
CA ILE A 324 25.01 -0.08 58.07
C ILE A 324 26.27 -0.54 58.83
N TRP A 325 27.21 -1.19 58.15
CA TRP A 325 28.47 -1.63 58.74
C TRP A 325 29.32 -0.45 59.22
N LEU A 326 29.46 0.60 58.42
CA LEU A 326 30.16 1.84 58.79
C LEU A 326 29.51 2.53 59.99
N LEU A 327 28.18 2.61 60.03
CA LEU A 327 27.43 3.17 61.15
C LEU A 327 27.64 2.36 62.44
N ARG A 328 27.61 1.02 62.35
CA ARG A 328 27.89 0.13 63.50
C ARG A 328 29.33 0.28 64.00
N ARG A 329 30.32 0.38 63.11
CA ARG A 329 31.73 0.60 63.47
C ARG A 329 31.92 1.94 64.19
N ARG A 330 31.25 3.00 63.73
CA ARG A 330 31.28 4.34 64.36
C ARG A 330 30.65 4.33 65.76
N LYS A 331 29.58 3.55 65.96
CA LYS A 331 28.91 3.38 67.27
C LYS A 331 29.74 2.56 68.25
N SER A 332 30.48 1.55 67.78
CA SER A 332 31.43 0.77 68.58
C SER A 332 32.63 1.60 69.06
N SER A 333 33.20 2.43 68.17
CA SER A 333 34.30 3.35 68.50
C SER A 333 33.89 4.39 69.57
N LYS A 334 32.66 4.94 69.52
CA LYS A 334 32.14 5.83 70.56
C LYS A 334 31.90 5.13 71.91
N LYS A 335 31.64 3.83 71.94
CA LYS A 335 31.42 3.06 73.19
C LYS A 335 32.73 2.74 73.92
N GLY A 336 33.85 2.68 73.21
CA GLY A 336 35.19 2.49 73.80
C GLY A 336 35.77 3.72 74.49
N ALA A 337 35.31 4.92 74.15
CA ALA A 337 35.83 6.18 74.70
C ALA A 337 35.18 6.62 76.02
N ASN A 338 34.14 5.92 76.52
CA ASN A 338 33.31 6.39 77.64
C ASN A 338 33.30 5.44 78.86
N LYS A 339 34.42 4.75 79.12
CA LYS A 339 34.64 3.98 80.37
C LYS A 339 36.01 4.33 80.95
N GLY A 340 36.05 5.21 81.95
CA GLY A 340 37.27 5.46 82.72
C GLY A 340 37.28 6.72 83.57
N VAL A 341 36.34 6.88 84.51
CA VAL A 341 36.57 7.76 85.69
C VAL A 341 36.19 6.95 86.92
N ILE A 342 37.20 6.50 87.67
CA ILE A 342 37.03 5.80 88.95
C ILE A 342 37.34 6.81 90.06
N TYR A 343 36.33 7.13 90.86
CA TYR A 343 36.44 7.86 92.12
C TYR A 343 37.01 6.92 93.21
N LYS A 344 38.05 7.34 93.93
CA LYS A 344 38.49 6.69 95.18
C LYS A 344 38.10 7.57 96.38
N PRO A 345 37.29 7.09 97.33
CA PRO A 345 37.02 7.82 98.57
C PRO A 345 38.10 7.56 99.64
N ALA A 346 38.27 8.54 100.51
CA ALA A 346 39.27 8.63 101.58
C ALA A 346 39.00 7.68 102.75
N ILE A 347 40.06 7.19 103.39
CA ILE A 347 40.03 6.53 104.70
C ILE A 347 40.83 7.39 105.68
N LYS A 348 40.16 7.79 106.76
CA LYS A 348 40.73 8.40 107.98
C LYS A 348 41.48 7.34 108.79
N GLN A 349 42.64 7.71 109.33
CA GLN A 349 43.16 7.16 110.58
C GLN A 349 43.83 8.30 111.38
N GLU A 350 43.15 8.76 112.43
CA GLU A 350 43.76 9.26 113.68
C GLU A 350 44.49 8.07 114.34
N THR A 351 45.59 8.16 115.08
CA THR A 351 46.06 9.01 116.21
C THR A 351 47.56 8.61 116.37
N GLU A 352 48.52 9.31 116.97
CA GLU A 352 48.62 9.86 118.33
C GLU A 352 50.03 10.49 118.52
N ALA A 353 50.19 11.28 119.60
CA ALA A 353 51.27 12.23 119.84
C ALA A 353 52.43 11.71 120.74
N HIS A 354 53.44 12.59 120.89
CA HIS A 354 54.53 12.65 121.90
C HIS A 354 55.74 11.72 121.68
N ALA A 355 57.01 12.15 121.80
CA ALA A 355 57.62 13.28 122.49
C ALA A 355 58.86 13.81 121.73
#